data_AF-D0SIA9-F1
#
_entry.id   AF-D0SIA9-F1
#
_cell.length_a   1.000
_cell.length_b   1.000
_cell.length_c   1.000
_cell.angle_alpha   90.00
_cell.angle_beta   90.00
_cell.angle_gamma   90.00
#
_symmetry.space_group_name_H-M   'P 1'
#
loop_
_entity.id
_entity.type
_entity.pdbx_description
1 polymer ?
#
loop_
_entity_poly.entity_id
_entity_poly.type
_entity_poly.pdbx_seq_one_letter_code
_entity_poly.pdbx_strand_id
1 'polypeptide(L)'
;MTNRQFSLLYKKSDSLNFQTIAEVKLHSLKIQKGFTLLEVMVALAIFAVAAIALTKVAMQYTQSTSNAILRTKAQFVAMNEIATMEINQEWLEGTQSKQVTAQGETWQIDKKAQSTLSPKIQRIELQVSLYNTEQGKVEAGITNLVFFNYPAKVKTS
;
A
#
# COMPACT_ATOMS: atom_id res chain seq x y z
N MET A 1 -105.84 10.75 19.56
CA MET A 1 -105.87 11.82 20.58
C MET A 1 -104.83 11.52 21.64
N THR A 2 -104.13 12.57 22.08
CA THR A 2 -103.39 12.66 23.35
C THR A 2 -101.97 12.11 23.37
N ASN A 3 -101.07 13.09 23.27
CA ASN A 3 -99.63 13.08 23.38
C ASN A 3 -99.18 12.52 24.75
N ARG A 4 -98.23 11.57 24.74
CA ARG A 4 -97.63 10.97 25.94
C ARG A 4 -96.12 11.12 25.93
N GLN A 5 -95.61 11.16 27.16
CA GLN A 5 -94.24 10.85 27.61
C GLN A 5 -93.29 12.03 27.82
N PHE A 6 -93.17 12.39 29.09
CA PHE A 6 -91.90 12.71 29.77
C PHE A 6 -90.86 11.61 29.51
N SER A 7 -89.58 11.96 29.36
CA SER A 7 -88.51 11.45 30.24
C SER A 7 -87.15 12.07 29.89
N LEU A 8 -86.32 12.03 30.91
CA LEU A 8 -85.05 12.72 31.13
C LEU A 8 -83.88 12.12 30.32
N LEU A 9 -82.93 13.00 30.01
CA LEU A 9 -81.48 12.80 30.10
C LEU A 9 -80.89 11.49 29.56
N TYR A 10 -80.30 11.52 28.35
CA TYR A 10 -79.07 10.77 28.09
C TYR A 10 -78.29 11.28 26.86
N LYS A 11 -77.13 11.88 27.14
CA LYS A 11 -75.80 11.56 26.58
C LYS A 11 -75.58 11.44 25.06
N LYS A 12 -74.50 12.11 24.64
CA LYS A 12 -73.46 11.65 23.70
C LYS A 12 -73.81 11.60 22.22
N SER A 13 -73.35 12.62 21.51
CA SER A 13 -72.45 12.42 20.37
C SER A 13 -71.88 13.77 19.95
N ASP A 14 -70.63 14.04 20.33
CA ASP A 14 -69.81 14.97 19.55
C ASP A 14 -69.70 14.38 18.14
N SER A 15 -70.55 14.85 17.23
CA SER A 15 -70.42 14.59 15.82
C SER A 15 -69.17 15.31 15.34
N LEU A 16 -68.10 14.53 15.20
CA LEU A 16 -66.88 14.82 14.46
C LEU A 16 -67.22 15.64 13.20
N ASN A 17 -66.91 16.93 13.23
CA ASN A 17 -66.99 17.79 12.07
C ASN A 17 -65.75 17.51 11.20
N PHE A 18 -65.89 16.56 10.27
CA PHE A 18 -64.84 16.08 9.37
C PHE A 18 -64.50 17.08 8.24
N GLN A 19 -64.43 18.38 8.53
CA GLN A 19 -64.23 19.40 7.50
C GLN A 19 -63.22 20.50 7.87
N THR A 20 -62.43 20.38 8.95
CA THR A 20 -61.45 21.45 9.24
C THR A 20 -60.17 20.95 9.89
N ILE A 21 -59.59 19.88 9.34
CA ILE A 21 -58.17 19.57 9.52
C ILE A 21 -57.52 19.59 8.14
N ALA A 22 -57.27 20.77 7.58
CA ALA A 22 -56.30 20.95 6.50
C ALA A 22 -56.15 22.44 6.18
N GLU A 23 -55.36 23.17 6.98
CA GLU A 23 -54.53 24.23 6.41
C GLU A 23 -53.38 24.61 7.35
N VAL A 24 -52.60 23.60 7.79
CA VAL A 24 -51.19 23.87 8.08
C VAL A 24 -50.52 24.01 6.71
N LYS A 25 -50.54 25.23 6.17
CA LYS A 25 -49.78 25.62 4.99
C LYS A 25 -48.30 25.64 5.36
N LEU A 26 -47.71 24.46 5.54
CA LEU A 26 -46.29 24.27 5.34
C LEU A 26 -46.05 24.53 3.87
N HIS A 27 -45.84 25.81 3.53
CA HIS A 27 -45.03 26.13 2.37
C HIS A 27 -43.68 25.49 2.62
N SER A 28 -43.54 24.24 2.20
CA SER A 28 -42.28 23.75 1.71
C SER A 28 -41.87 24.74 0.64
N LEU A 29 -41.03 25.70 1.03
CA LEU A 29 -40.27 26.50 0.09
C LEU A 29 -39.47 25.47 -0.69
N LYS A 30 -40.04 25.02 -1.81
CA LYS A 30 -39.29 24.40 -2.88
C LYS A 30 -38.30 25.47 -3.30
N ILE A 31 -37.13 25.48 -2.67
CA ILE A 31 -35.99 26.20 -3.18
C ILE A 31 -35.66 25.45 -4.46
N GLN A 32 -36.19 25.92 -5.57
CA GLN A 32 -35.59 25.64 -6.87
C GLN A 32 -34.23 26.33 -6.85
N LYS A 33 -33.24 25.66 -6.24
CA LYS A 33 -31.84 26.03 -6.35
C LYS A 33 -31.43 25.72 -7.78
N GLY A 34 -31.54 26.72 -8.64
CA GLY A 34 -30.90 26.68 -9.95
C GLY A 34 -29.40 26.60 -9.75
N PHE A 35 -28.73 25.76 -10.55
CA PHE A 35 -27.28 25.60 -10.58
C PHE A 35 -26.58 26.97 -10.65
N THR A 36 -25.97 27.39 -9.56
CA THR A 36 -25.10 28.57 -9.60
C THR A 36 -23.74 28.17 -10.16
N LEU A 37 -23.07 29.10 -10.85
CA LEU A 37 -21.66 28.95 -11.25
C LEU A 37 -20.78 28.59 -10.05
N LEU A 38 -21.06 29.17 -8.89
CA LEU A 38 -20.31 28.94 -7.65
C LEU A 38 -20.42 27.49 -7.17
N GLU A 39 -21.61 26.87 -7.19
CA GLU A 39 -21.77 25.45 -6.81
C GLU A 39 -20.97 24.51 -7.72
N VAL A 40 -20.98 24.75 -9.03
CA VAL A 40 -20.21 23.94 -9.98
C VAL A 40 -18.71 24.11 -9.74
N MET A 41 -18.24 25.34 -9.49
CA MET A 41 -16.83 25.59 -9.18
C MET A 41 -16.39 24.90 -7.89
N VAL A 42 -17.19 24.97 -6.83
CA VAL A 42 -16.89 24.30 -5.56
C VAL A 42 -16.92 22.78 -5.73
N ALA A 43 -17.92 22.24 -6.43
CA ALA A 43 -18.01 20.81 -6.72
C ALA A 43 -16.80 20.30 -7.52
N LEU A 44 -16.39 21.04 -8.55
CA LEU A 44 -15.19 20.73 -9.33
C LEU A 44 -13.92 20.85 -8.49
N ALA A 45 -13.82 21.84 -7.59
CA ALA A 45 -12.67 21.98 -6.71
C ALA A 45 -12.54 20.78 -5.74
N ILE A 46 -13.64 20.38 -5.10
CA ILE A 46 -13.67 19.20 -4.23
C ILE A 46 -13.36 17.94 -5.03
N PHE A 47 -13.96 17.79 -6.21
CA PHE A 47 -13.71 16.66 -7.10
C PHE A 47 -12.25 16.58 -7.55
N ALA A 48 -11.65 17.71 -7.93
CA ALA A 48 -10.24 17.78 -8.34
C ALA A 48 -9.30 17.38 -7.19
N VAL A 49 -9.55 17.85 -5.96
CA VAL A 49 -8.76 17.46 -4.79
C VAL A 49 -8.91 15.96 -4.51
N ALA A 50 -10.12 15.42 -4.57
CA ALA A 50 -10.37 13.98 -4.41
C ALA A 50 -9.67 13.15 -5.50
N ALA A 51 -9.71 13.61 -6.75
CA ALA A 51 -9.02 12.96 -7.86
C ALA A 51 -7.49 12.95 -7.67
N ILE A 52 -6.89 14.09 -7.27
CA ILE A 52 -5.45 14.17 -6.98
C ILE A 52 -5.08 13.20 -5.84
N ALA A 53 -5.87 13.16 -4.76
CA ALA A 53 -5.63 12.24 -3.65
C ALA A 53 -5.69 10.77 -4.11
N LEU A 54 -6.71 10.41 -4.91
CA LEU A 54 -6.85 9.08 -5.48
C LEU A 54 -5.68 8.72 -6.41
N THR A 55 -5.27 9.62 -7.30
CA THR A 55 -4.12 9.41 -8.19
C THR A 55 -2.84 9.19 -7.40
N LYS A 56 -2.61 9.96 -6.32
CA LYS A 56 -1.45 9.75 -5.44
C LYS A 56 -1.44 8.36 -4.81
N VAL A 57 -2.59 7.93 -4.30
CA VAL A 57 -2.76 6.58 -3.73
C VAL A 57 -2.47 5.51 -4.78
N ALA A 58 -3.02 5.66 -5.99
CA ALA A 58 -2.77 4.73 -7.10
C ALA A 58 -1.28 4.66 -7.50
N MET A 59 -0.60 5.81 -7.61
CA MET A 59 0.84 5.86 -7.90
C MET A 59 1.67 5.20 -6.80
N GLN A 60 1.30 5.39 -5.54
CA GLN A 60 1.98 4.78 -4.40
C GLN A 60 1.89 3.24 -4.43
N TYR A 61 0.77 2.67 -4.88
CA TYR A 61 0.63 1.22 -5.08
C TYR A 61 1.55 0.69 -6.19
N THR A 62 1.63 1.37 -7.33
CA THR A 62 2.49 0.94 -8.45
C THR A 62 3.98 1.01 -8.09
N GLN A 63 4.42 2.09 -7.44
CA GLN A 63 5.82 2.23 -7.03
C GLN A 63 6.21 1.18 -5.98
N SER A 64 5.32 0.91 -5.03
CA SER A 64 5.57 -0.10 -3.99
C SER A 64 5.69 -1.50 -4.58
N THR A 65 4.86 -1.82 -5.57
CA THR A 65 4.87 -3.13 -6.26
C THR A 65 6.14 -3.30 -7.09
N SER A 66 6.54 -2.29 -7.89
CA SER A 66 7.78 -2.35 -8.68
C SER A 66 9.01 -2.54 -7.79
N ASN A 67 9.10 -1.78 -6.68
CA ASN A 67 10.18 -1.92 -5.71
C ASN A 67 10.19 -3.30 -5.03
N ALA A 68 9.02 -3.88 -4.76
CA ALA A 68 8.93 -5.22 -4.19
C ALA A 68 9.42 -6.30 -5.16
N ILE A 69 9.04 -6.20 -6.44
CA ILE A 69 9.54 -7.09 -7.50
C ILE A 69 11.06 -6.99 -7.59
N LEU A 70 11.61 -5.77 -7.66
CA LEU A 70 13.05 -5.54 -7.76
C LEU A 70 13.81 -6.14 -6.58
N ARG A 71 13.31 -5.97 -5.34
CA ARG A 71 13.89 -6.60 -4.15
C ARG A 71 13.87 -8.13 -4.22
N THR A 72 12.78 -8.71 -4.69
CA THR A 72 12.69 -10.16 -4.89
C THR A 72 13.72 -10.65 -5.92
N LYS A 73 13.86 -9.94 -7.06
CA LYS A 73 14.91 -10.25 -8.05
C LYS A 73 16.31 -10.22 -7.43
N ALA A 74 16.63 -9.14 -6.69
CA ALA A 74 17.91 -8.98 -6.01
C ALA A 74 18.16 -10.08 -4.97
N GLN A 75 17.12 -10.48 -4.21
CA GLN A 75 17.19 -11.58 -3.25
C GLN A 75 17.56 -12.90 -3.93
N PHE A 76 16.96 -13.22 -5.08
CA PHE A 76 17.33 -14.42 -5.84
C PHE A 76 18.78 -14.38 -6.32
N VAL A 77 19.24 -13.24 -6.83
CA VAL A 77 20.65 -13.07 -7.25
C VAL A 77 21.59 -13.28 -6.07
N ALA A 78 21.26 -12.70 -4.92
CA ALA A 78 22.05 -12.83 -3.72
C ALA A 78 22.12 -14.28 -3.21
N MET A 79 20.98 -14.98 -3.14
CA MET A 79 20.94 -16.39 -2.73
C MET A 79 21.74 -17.29 -3.67
N ASN A 80 21.69 -17.03 -4.98
CA ASN A 80 22.46 -17.78 -5.96
C ASN A 80 23.98 -17.57 -5.76
N GLU A 81 24.42 -16.33 -5.49
CA GLU A 81 25.84 -16.07 -5.23
C GLU A 81 26.27 -16.70 -3.89
N ILE A 82 25.47 -16.59 -2.82
CA ILE A 82 25.77 -17.24 -1.53
C ILE A 82 25.92 -18.75 -1.72
N ALA A 83 24.97 -19.40 -2.40
CA ALA A 83 25.03 -20.84 -2.67
C ALA A 83 26.29 -21.21 -3.47
N THR A 84 26.67 -20.38 -4.46
CA THR A 84 27.89 -20.59 -5.23
C THR A 84 29.14 -20.51 -4.35
N MET A 85 29.20 -19.53 -3.44
CA MET A 85 30.30 -19.37 -2.49
C MET A 85 30.40 -20.54 -1.50
N GLU A 86 29.26 -21.02 -1.00
CA GLU A 86 29.19 -22.17 -0.09
C GLU A 86 29.66 -23.46 -0.77
N ILE A 87 29.22 -23.71 -2.01
CA ILE A 87 29.63 -24.88 -2.81
C ILE A 87 31.13 -24.85 -3.08
N ASN A 88 31.67 -23.68 -3.43
CA ASN A 88 33.09 -23.50 -3.74
C ASN A 88 33.97 -23.39 -2.49
N GLN A 89 33.37 -23.36 -1.28
CA GLN A 89 34.08 -23.08 -0.02
C GLN A 89 34.97 -21.84 -0.14
N GLU A 90 34.42 -20.78 -0.75
CA GLU A 90 35.18 -19.60 -1.20
C GLU A 90 35.68 -18.76 -0.03
N TRP A 91 36.99 -18.81 0.26
CA TRP A 91 37.60 -17.97 1.28
C TRP A 91 37.99 -16.60 0.72
N LEU A 92 37.50 -15.53 1.33
CA LEU A 92 37.75 -14.16 0.89
C LEU A 92 38.87 -13.51 1.72
N GLU A 93 39.82 -12.84 1.08
CA GLU A 93 40.89 -12.11 1.80
C GLU A 93 40.58 -10.61 1.99
N GLY A 94 39.38 -10.17 1.58
CA GLY A 94 38.99 -8.76 1.66
C GLY A 94 37.63 -8.47 1.03
N THR A 95 37.57 -7.43 0.20
CA THR A 95 36.36 -7.06 -0.53
C THR A 95 36.49 -7.50 -1.98
N GLN A 96 35.41 -8.02 -2.55
CA GLN A 96 35.32 -8.37 -3.97
C GLN A 96 34.01 -7.86 -4.54
N SER A 97 34.07 -7.31 -5.74
CA SER A 97 32.90 -6.84 -6.47
C SER A 97 32.78 -7.59 -7.80
N LYS A 98 31.55 -7.90 -8.19
CA LYS A 98 31.25 -8.59 -9.45
C LYS A 98 29.94 -8.06 -10.02
N GLN A 99 29.86 -8.00 -11.35
CA GLN A 99 28.62 -7.68 -12.04
C GLN A 99 28.01 -8.96 -12.62
N VAL A 100 26.68 -9.08 -12.54
CA VAL A 100 25.93 -10.19 -13.11
C VAL A 100 24.63 -9.68 -13.73
N THR A 101 24.32 -10.15 -14.93
CA THR A 101 23.04 -9.87 -15.57
C THR A 101 22.07 -11.02 -15.30
N ALA A 102 20.96 -10.73 -14.64
CA ALA A 102 19.95 -11.73 -14.29
C ALA A 102 18.56 -11.09 -14.24
N GLN A 103 17.55 -11.83 -14.74
CA GLN A 103 16.15 -11.40 -14.71
C GLN A 103 15.90 -10.03 -15.40
N GLY A 104 16.64 -9.77 -16.47
CA GLY A 104 16.56 -8.55 -17.28
C GLY A 104 17.31 -7.34 -16.72
N GLU A 105 17.89 -7.44 -15.52
CA GLU A 105 18.64 -6.35 -14.89
C GLU A 105 20.12 -6.71 -14.78
N THR A 106 20.99 -5.70 -14.70
CA THR A 106 22.39 -5.89 -14.34
C THR A 106 22.58 -5.51 -12.87
N TRP A 107 23.19 -6.42 -12.12
CA TRP A 107 23.39 -6.31 -10.68
C TRP A 107 24.87 -6.18 -10.38
N GLN A 108 25.20 -5.30 -9.46
CA GLN A 108 26.50 -5.31 -8.80
C GLN A 108 26.37 -6.04 -7.46
N ILE A 109 27.22 -7.03 -7.26
CA ILE A 109 27.37 -7.79 -6.03
C ILE A 109 28.68 -7.36 -5.38
N ASP A 110 28.60 -6.81 -4.19
CA ASP A 110 29.75 -6.43 -3.37
C ASP A 110 29.82 -7.38 -2.17
N LYS A 111 30.91 -8.13 -2.07
CA LYS A 111 31.21 -9.11 -1.03
C LYS A 111 32.28 -8.53 -0.11
N LYS A 112 32.04 -8.49 1.19
CA LYS A 112 33.01 -8.01 2.18
C LYS A 112 33.22 -9.06 3.26
N ALA A 113 34.46 -9.55 3.34
CA ALA A 113 34.90 -10.39 4.43
C ALA A 113 35.14 -9.59 5.71
N GLN A 114 34.69 -10.14 6.83
CA GLN A 114 34.99 -9.64 8.17
C GLN A 114 35.48 -10.77 9.05
N SER A 115 36.58 -10.50 9.77
CA SER A 115 37.14 -11.41 10.77
C SER A 115 36.15 -11.60 11.91
N THR A 116 36.06 -12.83 12.42
CA THR A 116 35.29 -13.16 13.62
C THR A 116 36.23 -13.53 14.77
N LEU A 117 35.68 -13.70 15.97
CA LEU A 117 36.44 -14.18 17.14
C LEU A 117 37.02 -15.59 16.93
N SER A 118 36.43 -16.38 16.03
CA SER A 118 36.96 -17.69 15.65
C SER A 118 37.74 -17.56 14.34
N PRO A 119 39.06 -17.85 14.33
CA PRO A 119 39.88 -17.72 13.13
C PRO A 119 39.50 -18.69 12.00
N LYS A 120 38.65 -19.69 12.30
CA LYS A 120 38.11 -20.65 11.33
C LYS A 120 36.70 -20.29 10.85
N ILE A 121 36.21 -19.10 11.15
CA ILE A 121 34.89 -18.65 10.71
C ILE A 121 35.03 -17.23 10.17
N GLN A 122 34.52 -17.04 8.96
CA GLN A 122 34.49 -15.74 8.31
C GLN A 122 33.06 -15.26 8.17
N ARG A 123 32.78 -14.03 8.59
CA ARG A 123 31.50 -13.36 8.32
C ARG A 123 31.61 -12.69 6.95
N ILE A 124 30.72 -13.04 6.02
CA ILE A 124 30.60 -12.37 4.73
C ILE A 124 29.36 -11.50 4.75
N GLU A 125 29.55 -10.23 4.40
CA GLU A 125 28.48 -9.30 4.06
C GLU A 125 28.38 -9.20 2.55
N LEU A 126 27.20 -9.48 2.00
CA LEU A 126 26.91 -9.50 0.58
C LEU A 126 25.83 -8.47 0.28
N GLN A 127 26.21 -7.42 -0.43
CA GLN A 127 25.32 -6.36 -0.87
C GLN A 127 25.03 -6.52 -2.36
N VAL A 128 23.75 -6.48 -2.72
CA VAL A 128 23.29 -6.48 -4.12
C VAL A 128 22.67 -5.13 -4.43
N SER A 129 23.19 -4.49 -5.46
CA SER A 129 22.78 -3.16 -5.93
C SER A 129 22.46 -3.22 -7.42
N LEU A 130 21.52 -2.38 -7.87
CA LEU A 130 21.25 -2.26 -9.30
C LEU A 130 22.43 -1.55 -9.97
N TYR A 131 22.86 -2.02 -11.14
CA TYR A 131 23.94 -1.43 -11.90
C TYR A 131 23.40 -0.84 -13.20
N ASN A 132 23.54 0.46 -13.34
CA ASN A 132 23.18 1.17 -14.55
C ASN A 132 24.33 1.07 -15.56
N THR A 133 24.12 0.28 -16.61
CA THR A 133 25.12 0.01 -17.66
C THR A 133 25.38 1.22 -18.55
N GLU A 134 24.41 2.11 -18.74
CA GLU A 134 24.55 3.31 -19.58
C GLU A 134 25.39 4.40 -18.89
N GLN A 135 25.21 4.57 -17.59
CA GLN A 135 25.94 5.55 -16.78
C GLN A 135 27.20 4.97 -16.13
N GLY A 136 27.40 3.65 -16.21
CA GLY A 136 28.50 2.94 -15.54
C GLY A 136 28.47 3.09 -14.02
N LYS A 137 27.27 3.22 -13.43
CA LYS A 137 27.10 3.60 -12.03
C LYS A 137 26.27 2.58 -11.25
N VAL A 138 26.68 2.34 -10.02
CA VAL A 138 25.91 1.59 -9.03
C VAL A 138 24.83 2.48 -8.44
N GLU A 139 23.59 2.02 -8.52
CA GLU A 139 22.47 2.66 -7.85
C GLU A 139 22.42 2.28 -6.37
N ALA A 140 21.36 2.67 -5.66
CA ALA A 140 21.21 2.34 -4.25
C ALA A 140 21.18 0.81 -4.03
N GLY A 141 21.78 0.37 -2.93
CA GLY A 141 21.72 -1.04 -2.50
C GLY A 141 20.28 -1.48 -2.29
N ILE A 142 19.91 -2.59 -2.93
CA ILE A 142 18.56 -3.13 -2.91
C ILE A 142 18.40 -4.14 -1.77
N THR A 143 19.41 -4.98 -1.56
CA THR A 143 19.40 -6.05 -0.56
C THR A 143 20.79 -6.23 0.04
N ASN A 144 20.86 -6.52 1.35
CA ASN A 144 22.08 -6.92 2.05
C ASN A 144 21.82 -8.23 2.80
N LEU A 145 22.73 -9.19 2.67
CA LEU A 145 22.68 -10.49 3.32
C LEU A 145 24.00 -10.76 4.03
N VAL A 146 23.90 -11.46 5.16
CA VAL A 146 25.06 -11.85 5.96
C VAL A 146 25.03 -13.35 6.13
N PHE A 147 26.15 -14.00 5.82
CA PHE A 147 26.33 -15.43 6.05
C PHE A 147 27.73 -15.71 6.59
N PHE A 148 27.94 -16.94 7.06
CA PHE A 148 29.21 -17.36 7.62
C PHE A 148 29.82 -18.45 6.75
N ASN A 149 31.08 -18.26 6.37
CA ASN A 149 31.82 -19.27 5.65
C ASN A 149 32.83 -19.98 6.56
N TYR A 150 33.09 -21.24 6.22
CA TYR A 150 34.04 -22.13 6.92
C TYR A 150 35.16 -22.52 5.97
N PRO A 151 36.41 -22.63 6.45
CA PRO A 151 37.53 -23.02 5.62
C PRO A 151 37.31 -24.43 5.07
N ALA A 152 37.71 -24.63 3.81
CA ALA A 152 37.71 -25.94 3.19
C ALA A 152 38.50 -26.95 4.04
N LYS A 153 37.93 -28.15 4.26
CA LYS A 153 38.67 -29.23 4.92
C LYS A 153 39.80 -29.66 3.99
N VAL A 154 41.05 -29.43 4.39
CA VAL A 154 42.22 -29.96 3.70
C VAL A 154 42.06 -31.48 3.64
N LYS A 155 41.91 -32.04 2.43
CA LYS A 155 41.90 -33.49 2.26
C LYS A 155 43.29 -34.01 2.62
N THR A 156 43.46 -34.52 3.83
CA THR A 156 44.58 -35.39 4.18
C THR A 156 44.40 -36.67 3.37
N SER A 157 45.16 -36.78 2.28
CA SER A 157 45.38 -38.04 1.55
C SER A 157 46.60 -38.75 2.14
#